data_AF-A0A6A3GB83-F1
#
_entry.id   AF-A0A6A3GB83-F1
#
_cell.length_a   1.000
_cell.length_b   1.000
_cell.length_c   1.000
_cell.angle_alpha   90.00
_cell.angle_beta   90.00
_cell.angle_gamma   90.00
#
_symmetry.space_group_name_H-M   'P 1'
#
loop_
_entity.id
_entity.type
_entity.pdbx_description
1 polymer ?
#
loop_
_entity_poly.entity_id
_entity_poly.type
_entity_poly.pdbx_seq_one_letter_code
_entity_poly.pdbx_strand_id
1 'polypeptide(L)'
;MKFLATVALIATGVAALENGIMLSETYGGPHGRKYSDMDFVSPGQVVKSITIRTGERVNGVGINVVDPLGKPHLVYHGSYGGDNNTLTLRKDEYVTSIEAHWGEYHSHTRVRFIEFKTSAGNTISGGTRATKIGKESAIEGYQVGGFFGTDGEELDSVGVIWTSITPVPTPWPTPVTTPVA
;
A
#
# COMPACT_ATOMS: atom_id res chain seq x y z
N MET A 1 -34.76 32.68 -4.71
CA MET A 1 -33.33 32.75 -4.34
C MET A 1 -32.63 31.58 -5.04
N LYS A 2 -31.66 31.84 -5.92
CA LYS A 2 -30.91 30.79 -6.63
C LYS A 2 -29.93 30.13 -5.65
N PHE A 3 -30.03 28.83 -5.44
CA PHE A 3 -28.97 28.09 -4.74
C PHE A 3 -27.86 27.81 -5.76
N LEU A 4 -26.69 28.43 -5.56
CA LEU A 4 -25.46 28.07 -6.27
C LEU A 4 -25.02 26.69 -5.77
N ALA A 5 -25.00 25.70 -6.65
CA ALA A 5 -24.26 24.47 -6.43
C ALA A 5 -22.78 24.76 -6.74
N THR A 6 -21.96 24.89 -5.70
CA THR A 6 -20.50 24.90 -5.86
C THR A 6 -20.05 23.48 -6.11
N VAL A 7 -19.69 23.17 -7.37
CA VAL A 7 -18.97 21.94 -7.70
C VAL A 7 -17.51 22.16 -7.29
N ALA A 8 -17.10 21.55 -6.18
CA ALA A 8 -15.68 21.42 -5.86
C ALA A 8 -15.07 20.41 -6.83
N LEU A 9 -14.21 20.89 -7.73
CA LEU A 9 -13.44 20.02 -8.63
C LEU A 9 -12.38 19.27 -7.80
N ILE A 10 -12.61 17.98 -7.59
CA ILE A 10 -11.70 17.04 -6.91
C ILE A 10 -10.55 16.72 -7.88
N ALA A 11 -9.62 17.65 -8.08
CA ALA A 11 -8.52 17.48 -9.04
C ALA A 11 -7.55 16.33 -8.65
N THR A 12 -7.48 15.96 -7.37
CA THR A 12 -6.57 14.91 -6.87
C THR A 12 -7.04 13.49 -7.20
N GLY A 13 -8.35 13.24 -7.21
CA GLY A 13 -8.90 11.91 -7.54
C GLY A 13 -8.78 11.55 -9.02
N VAL A 14 -8.86 12.55 -9.90
CA VAL A 14 -8.80 12.36 -11.35
C VAL A 14 -7.36 12.04 -11.80
N ALA A 15 -6.36 12.77 -11.31
CA ALA A 15 -4.95 12.52 -11.66
C ALA A 15 -4.42 11.17 -11.13
N ALA A 16 -4.92 10.71 -9.98
CA ALA A 16 -4.54 9.40 -9.44
C ALA A 16 -5.18 8.23 -10.24
N LEU A 17 -6.39 8.45 -10.79
CA LEU A 17 -7.00 7.54 -11.76
C LEU A 17 -6.22 7.44 -13.07
N GLU A 18 -5.60 8.53 -13.52
CA GLU A 18 -4.89 8.60 -14.81
C GLU A 18 -3.61 7.75 -14.86
N ASN A 19 -2.91 7.58 -13.73
CA ASN A 19 -1.68 6.76 -13.67
C ASN A 19 -1.89 5.40 -12.99
N GLY A 20 -3.07 5.15 -12.42
CA GLY A 20 -3.40 3.87 -11.77
C GLY A 20 -2.63 3.59 -10.48
N ILE A 21 -2.11 4.62 -9.81
CA ILE A 21 -1.35 4.51 -8.56
C ILE A 21 -1.83 5.58 -7.58
N MET A 22 -2.10 5.20 -6.33
CA MET A 22 -2.47 6.09 -5.24
C MET A 22 -1.70 5.74 -3.97
N LEU A 23 -1.29 6.74 -3.20
CA LEU A 23 -0.72 6.52 -1.86
C LEU A 23 -1.83 6.63 -0.81
N SER A 24 -1.86 5.70 0.13
CA SER A 24 -2.68 5.81 1.33
C SER A 24 -2.14 6.88 2.29
N GLU A 25 -2.85 7.08 3.41
CA GLU A 25 -2.22 7.68 4.59
C GLU A 25 -1.08 6.79 5.14
N THR A 26 -0.19 7.38 5.94
CA THR A 26 0.86 6.64 6.66
C THR A 26 0.45 6.47 8.12
N TYR A 27 0.54 5.24 8.62
CA TYR A 27 0.22 4.88 10.00
C TYR A 27 1.50 4.54 10.77
N GLY A 28 1.74 5.22 11.89
CA GLY A 28 2.93 4.98 12.72
C GLY A 28 3.59 6.24 13.25
N GLY A 29 4.89 6.11 13.55
CA GLY A 29 5.76 7.17 14.07
C GLY A 29 6.82 7.62 13.07
N PRO A 30 7.49 8.76 13.33
CA PRO A 30 8.47 9.36 12.41
C PRO A 30 9.87 8.75 12.51
N HIS A 31 10.05 7.67 13.28
CA HIS A 31 11.35 7.04 13.53
C HIS A 31 11.73 6.11 12.38
N GLY A 32 12.92 5.51 12.45
CA GLY A 32 13.38 4.53 11.48
C GLY A 32 13.95 5.13 10.19
N ARG A 33 14.26 4.26 9.24
CA ARG A 33 14.77 4.57 7.90
C ARG A 33 13.64 4.46 6.90
N LYS A 34 13.60 5.35 5.92
CA LYS A 34 12.54 5.34 4.90
C LYS A 34 12.70 4.17 3.94
N TYR A 35 11.57 3.56 3.57
CA TYR A 35 11.46 2.61 2.48
C TYR A 35 10.27 2.97 1.57
N SER A 36 10.32 2.52 0.32
CA SER A 36 9.22 2.65 -0.64
C SER A 36 9.36 1.62 -1.75
N ASP A 37 8.24 1.03 -2.12
CA ASP A 37 8.12 0.06 -3.22
C ASP A 37 7.79 0.72 -4.57
N MET A 38 7.70 2.05 -4.62
CA MET A 38 7.26 2.80 -5.80
C MET A 38 8.07 2.49 -7.08
N ASP A 39 9.32 2.06 -6.95
CA ASP A 39 10.20 1.74 -8.07
C ASP A 39 9.72 0.56 -8.93
N PHE A 40 8.88 -0.34 -8.37
CA PHE A 40 8.32 -1.47 -9.11
C PHE A 40 6.80 -1.49 -9.19
N VAL A 41 6.09 -0.73 -8.36
CA VAL A 41 4.63 -0.73 -8.37
C VAL A 41 4.12 -0.24 -9.73
N SER A 42 3.26 -1.04 -10.35
CA SER A 42 2.72 -0.77 -11.68
C SER A 42 1.27 -1.27 -11.83
N PRO A 43 0.40 -0.50 -12.51
CA PRO A 43 -0.96 -0.95 -12.83
C PRO A 43 -0.97 -2.28 -13.58
N GLY A 44 -1.87 -3.18 -13.19
CA GLY A 44 -1.97 -4.51 -13.81
C GLY A 44 -1.03 -5.57 -13.24
N GLN A 45 -0.25 -5.25 -12.21
CA GLN A 45 0.57 -6.23 -11.52
C GLN A 45 -0.29 -7.28 -10.78
N VAL A 46 0.27 -8.47 -10.57
CA VAL A 46 -0.39 -9.56 -9.85
C VAL A 46 0.31 -9.81 -8.52
N VAL A 47 -0.39 -9.55 -7.42
CA VAL A 47 0.09 -9.89 -6.08
C VAL A 47 -0.07 -11.38 -5.83
N LYS A 48 1.02 -12.05 -5.43
CA LYS A 48 1.07 -13.49 -5.15
C LYS A 48 0.94 -13.79 -3.67
N SER A 49 1.51 -12.95 -2.81
CA SER A 49 1.40 -13.11 -1.37
C SER A 49 1.70 -11.82 -0.62
N ILE A 50 1.10 -11.67 0.57
CA ILE A 50 1.53 -10.71 1.59
C ILE A 50 2.07 -11.48 2.78
N THR A 51 3.17 -10.96 3.34
CA THR A 51 3.79 -11.46 4.56
C THR A 51 3.74 -10.39 5.64
N ILE A 52 3.45 -10.80 6.86
CA ILE A 52 3.66 -9.99 8.06
C ILE A 52 4.59 -10.76 9.00
N ARG A 53 5.41 -10.02 9.75
CA ARG A 53 6.11 -10.55 10.91
C ARG A 53 5.68 -9.81 12.15
N THR A 54 5.24 -10.54 13.17
CA THR A 54 4.65 -9.93 14.35
C THR A 54 5.03 -10.66 15.63
N GLY A 55 5.39 -9.90 16.66
CA GLY A 55 5.38 -10.33 18.07
C GLY A 55 4.36 -9.50 18.84
N GLU A 56 4.79 -8.84 19.93
CA GLU A 56 3.96 -7.83 20.60
C GLU A 56 3.65 -6.63 19.68
N ARG A 57 4.55 -6.34 18.75
CA ARG A 57 4.48 -5.27 17.74
C ARG A 57 4.70 -5.86 16.34
N VAL A 58 4.53 -5.03 15.32
CA VAL A 58 4.76 -5.45 13.93
C VAL A 58 6.24 -5.27 13.61
N ASN A 59 6.93 -6.38 13.32
CA ASN A 59 8.35 -6.40 12.99
C ASN A 59 8.59 -6.04 11.53
N GLY A 60 7.68 -6.42 10.62
CA GLY A 60 7.84 -6.11 9.20
C GLY A 60 6.68 -6.56 8.32
N VAL A 61 6.70 -6.08 7.09
CA VAL A 61 5.75 -6.42 6.01
C VAL A 61 6.52 -6.81 4.77
N GLY A 62 5.97 -7.73 3.98
CA GLY A 62 6.53 -8.09 2.69
C GLY A 62 5.46 -8.39 1.67
N ILE A 63 5.82 -8.24 0.41
CA ILE A 63 4.95 -8.50 -0.74
C ILE A 63 5.72 -9.25 -1.82
N ASN A 64 5.05 -10.22 -2.44
CA ASN A 64 5.52 -10.88 -3.64
C ASN A 64 4.58 -10.51 -4.78
N VAL A 65 5.11 -9.87 -5.81
CA VAL A 65 4.34 -9.42 -6.97
C VAL A 65 5.00 -9.86 -8.26
N VAL A 66 4.20 -9.98 -9.30
CA VAL A 66 4.67 -10.12 -10.68
C VAL A 66 4.16 -8.91 -11.44
N ASP A 67 5.06 -8.12 -12.01
CA ASP A 67 4.68 -6.94 -12.79
C ASP A 67 4.02 -7.33 -14.14
N PRO A 68 3.41 -6.38 -14.87
CA PRO A 68 2.75 -6.67 -16.15
C PRO A 68 3.67 -7.28 -17.23
N LEU A 69 4.99 -7.13 -17.10
CA LEU A 69 5.98 -7.72 -18.01
C LEU A 69 6.41 -9.12 -17.57
N GLY A 70 5.86 -9.65 -16.47
CA GLY A 70 6.16 -10.97 -15.96
C GLY A 70 7.38 -11.04 -15.04
N LYS A 71 7.97 -9.90 -14.65
CA LYS A 71 9.13 -9.88 -13.76
C LYS A 71 8.67 -9.97 -12.29
N PRO A 72 9.23 -10.90 -11.50
CA PRO A 72 8.90 -11.02 -10.08
C PRO A 72 9.63 -9.96 -9.26
N HIS A 73 8.95 -9.44 -8.24
CA HIS A 73 9.52 -8.59 -7.20
C HIS A 73 9.13 -9.17 -5.84
N LEU A 74 10.13 -9.52 -5.05
CA LEU A 74 9.97 -10.02 -3.68
C LEU A 74 10.63 -9.02 -2.74
N VAL A 75 9.82 -8.27 -2.00
CA VAL A 75 10.29 -7.18 -1.15
C VAL A 75 9.80 -7.36 0.27
N TYR A 76 10.64 -6.96 1.21
CA TYR A 76 10.42 -7.06 2.64
C TYR A 76 11.01 -5.84 3.34
N HIS A 77 10.25 -5.26 4.26
CA HIS A 77 10.61 -4.09 5.07
C HIS A 77 10.45 -4.41 6.55
N GLY A 78 11.31 -3.85 7.40
CA GLY A 78 11.40 -4.20 8.81
C GLY A 78 12.46 -5.27 9.12
N SER A 79 12.31 -5.92 10.28
CA SER A 79 13.27 -6.92 10.76
C SER A 79 12.69 -8.32 10.76
N TYR A 80 13.56 -9.33 10.74
CA TYR A 80 13.17 -10.74 10.82
C TYR A 80 12.78 -11.22 12.23
N GLY A 81 12.55 -10.30 13.18
CA GLY A 81 11.97 -10.62 14.49
C GLY A 81 10.52 -11.09 14.40
N GLY A 82 9.96 -11.56 15.53
CA GLY A 82 8.58 -12.05 15.61
C GLY A 82 8.28 -13.30 14.78
N ASP A 83 7.03 -13.73 14.80
CA ASP A 83 6.56 -14.90 14.04
C ASP A 83 6.22 -14.52 12.60
N ASN A 84 6.57 -15.39 11.66
CA ASN A 84 6.26 -15.20 10.24
C ASN A 84 4.86 -15.69 9.91
N ASN A 85 4.07 -14.85 9.25
CA ASN A 85 2.81 -15.28 8.65
C ASN A 85 2.73 -14.79 7.21
N THR A 86 2.38 -15.68 6.28
CA THR A 86 2.28 -15.36 4.85
C THR A 86 0.94 -15.85 4.33
N LEU A 87 0.16 -14.93 3.76
CA LEU A 87 -1.06 -15.24 3.04
C LEU A 87 -0.74 -15.32 1.55
N THR A 88 -0.84 -16.53 0.99
CA THR A 88 -0.76 -16.73 -0.47
C THR A 88 -2.12 -16.47 -1.09
N LEU A 89 -2.16 -15.58 -2.08
CA LEU A 89 -3.39 -15.21 -2.77
C LEU A 89 -3.72 -16.24 -3.86
N ARG A 90 -5.01 -16.54 -4.00
CA ARG A 90 -5.51 -17.35 -5.12
C ARG A 90 -5.47 -16.53 -6.41
N LYS A 91 -5.70 -17.22 -7.52
CA LYS A 91 -5.95 -16.55 -8.80
C LYS A 91 -7.14 -15.60 -8.64
N ASP A 92 -7.00 -14.38 -9.17
CA ASP A 92 -8.02 -13.32 -9.16
C ASP A 92 -8.43 -12.83 -7.75
N GLU A 93 -7.63 -13.15 -6.72
CA GLU A 93 -7.75 -12.58 -5.37
C GLU A 93 -6.83 -11.35 -5.24
N TYR A 94 -7.31 -10.33 -4.53
CA TYR A 94 -6.60 -9.06 -4.35
C TYR A 94 -6.61 -8.66 -2.88
N VAL A 95 -5.58 -7.97 -2.41
CA VAL A 95 -5.62 -7.33 -1.09
C VAL A 95 -6.26 -5.96 -1.23
N THR A 96 -7.34 -5.73 -0.50
CA THR A 96 -8.24 -4.59 -0.71
C THR A 96 -8.37 -3.68 0.51
N SER A 97 -7.81 -4.03 1.66
CA SER A 97 -7.83 -3.16 2.83
C SER A 97 -6.60 -3.32 3.70
N ILE A 98 -6.26 -2.25 4.42
CA ILE A 98 -5.32 -2.22 5.53
C ILE A 98 -6.01 -1.66 6.78
N GLU A 99 -5.75 -2.27 7.93
CA GLU A 99 -5.99 -1.71 9.26
C GLU A 99 -4.67 -1.75 10.02
N ALA A 100 -4.25 -0.60 10.55
CA ALA A 100 -3.02 -0.49 11.32
C ALA A 100 -3.30 0.24 12.64
N HIS A 101 -2.71 -0.26 13.71
CA HIS A 101 -2.73 0.42 15.01
C HIS A 101 -1.30 0.78 15.40
N TRP A 102 -1.12 1.95 15.99
CA TRP A 102 0.20 2.40 16.43
C TRP A 102 0.16 3.04 17.82
N GLY A 103 1.31 3.07 18.47
CA GLY A 103 1.42 3.61 19.81
C GLY A 103 2.88 3.81 20.23
N GLU A 104 3.06 4.65 21.24
CA GLU A 104 4.37 4.95 21.79
C GLU A 104 4.78 3.91 22.85
N TYR A 105 6.06 3.53 22.83
CA TYR A 105 6.70 2.78 23.90
C TYR A 105 8.13 3.33 24.10
N HIS A 106 8.45 3.79 25.32
CA HIS A 106 9.71 4.45 25.64
C HIS A 106 10.14 5.49 24.58
N SER A 107 9.30 6.51 24.38
CA SER A 107 9.50 7.62 23.43
C SER A 107 9.69 7.22 21.96
N HIS A 108 9.31 6.00 21.58
CA HIS A 108 9.32 5.53 20.19
C HIS A 108 7.93 5.05 19.78
N THR A 109 7.34 5.72 18.80
CA THR A 109 6.05 5.33 18.22
C THR A 109 6.26 4.30 17.12
N ARG A 110 5.57 3.16 17.22
CA ARG A 110 5.68 2.04 16.28
C ARG A 110 4.32 1.46 15.89
N VAL A 111 4.29 0.74 14.78
CA VAL A 111 3.14 -0.08 14.38
C VAL A 111 3.04 -1.27 15.33
N ARG A 112 1.92 -1.36 16.06
CA ARG A 112 1.71 -2.40 17.07
C ARG A 112 0.84 -3.54 16.55
N PHE A 113 -0.11 -3.26 15.67
CA PHE A 113 -0.97 -4.25 15.03
C PHE A 113 -1.17 -3.89 13.56
N ILE A 114 -1.26 -4.91 12.72
CA ILE A 114 -1.62 -4.77 11.31
C ILE A 114 -2.58 -5.87 10.90
N GLU A 115 -3.50 -5.54 10.01
CA GLU A 115 -4.45 -6.45 9.38
C GLU A 115 -4.62 -6.08 7.92
N PHE A 116 -4.63 -7.10 7.06
CA PHE A 116 -5.02 -6.98 5.65
C PHE A 116 -6.20 -7.91 5.38
N LYS A 117 -7.12 -7.46 4.50
CA LYS A 117 -8.22 -8.28 4.00
C LYS A 117 -8.17 -8.37 2.48
N THR A 118 -8.70 -9.46 1.96
CA THR A 118 -8.73 -9.72 0.53
C THR A 118 -10.15 -9.66 -0.04
N SER A 119 -10.23 -9.53 -1.36
CA SER A 119 -11.48 -9.62 -2.13
C SER A 119 -12.22 -10.96 -1.94
N ALA A 120 -11.51 -12.02 -1.52
CA ALA A 120 -12.07 -13.33 -1.23
C ALA A 120 -12.53 -13.50 0.23
N GLY A 121 -12.43 -12.45 1.05
CA GLY A 121 -12.79 -12.49 2.48
C GLY A 121 -11.73 -13.13 3.38
N ASN A 122 -10.54 -13.43 2.86
CA ASN A 122 -9.42 -13.88 3.69
C ASN A 122 -8.84 -12.70 4.48
N THR A 123 -8.24 -13.00 5.63
CA THR A 123 -7.61 -12.00 6.50
C THR A 123 -6.25 -12.51 6.97
N ILE A 124 -5.26 -11.62 7.01
CA ILE A 124 -3.97 -11.83 7.67
C ILE A 124 -3.74 -10.69 8.66
N SER A 125 -3.48 -11.02 9.92
CA SER A 125 -3.26 -10.02 10.97
C SER A 125 -2.34 -10.53 12.06
N GLY A 126 -1.79 -9.59 12.85
CA GLY A 126 -0.92 -9.91 13.98
C GLY A 126 -0.50 -8.67 14.75
N GLY A 127 0.15 -8.89 15.90
CA GLY A 127 0.55 -7.83 16.83
C GLY A 127 -0.50 -7.51 17.88
N THR A 128 -0.29 -6.43 18.64
CA THR A 128 -1.15 -5.98 19.73
C THR A 128 -1.91 -4.72 19.34
N ARG A 129 -3.25 -4.76 19.45
CA ARG A 129 -4.10 -3.59 19.18
C ARG A 129 -3.71 -2.41 20.09
N ALA A 130 -3.72 -1.21 19.52
CA ALA A 130 -3.48 0.06 20.20
C ALA A 130 -4.62 1.06 19.96
N THR A 131 -4.57 2.23 20.61
CA THR A 131 -5.65 3.23 20.60
C THR A 131 -5.63 4.14 19.37
N LYS A 132 -4.48 4.38 18.75
CA LYS A 132 -4.43 5.07 17.44
C LYS A 132 -4.65 4.02 16.36
N ILE A 133 -5.68 4.24 15.54
CA ILE A 133 -6.17 3.28 14.56
C ILE A 133 -6.35 4.01 13.24
N GLY A 134 -5.87 3.40 12.17
CA GLY A 134 -6.06 3.81 10.79
C GLY A 134 -6.62 2.63 10.03
N LYS A 135 -7.62 2.88 9.18
CA LYS A 135 -8.24 1.88 8.32
C LYS A 135 -8.51 2.51 6.97
N GLU A 136 -8.15 1.81 5.92
CA GLU A 136 -8.40 2.25 4.56
C GLU A 136 -8.68 1.05 3.66
N SER A 137 -9.58 1.24 2.70
CA SER A 137 -9.88 0.26 1.66
C SER A 137 -9.57 0.85 0.29
N ALA A 138 -9.11 -0.02 -0.62
CA ALA A 138 -8.98 0.31 -2.02
C ALA A 138 -10.32 0.80 -2.59
N ILE A 139 -10.25 1.79 -3.48
CA ILE A 139 -11.38 2.10 -4.35
C ILE A 139 -11.64 0.93 -5.31
N GLU A 140 -12.83 0.90 -5.91
CA GLU A 140 -13.18 -0.15 -6.87
C GLU A 140 -12.14 -0.22 -8.02
N GLY A 141 -11.69 -1.43 -8.34
CA GLY A 141 -10.67 -1.66 -9.38
C GLY A 141 -9.23 -1.54 -8.90
N TYR A 142 -8.96 -1.30 -7.61
CA TYR A 142 -7.62 -1.18 -7.06
C TYR A 142 -7.28 -2.28 -6.05
N GLN A 143 -5.99 -2.50 -5.84
CA GLN A 143 -5.42 -3.44 -4.87
C GLN A 143 -4.18 -2.84 -4.20
N VAL A 144 -3.72 -3.43 -3.10
CA VAL A 144 -2.37 -3.14 -2.59
C VAL A 144 -1.34 -3.56 -3.64
N GLY A 145 -0.51 -2.64 -4.10
CA GLY A 145 0.60 -2.88 -5.02
C GLY A 145 1.97 -2.98 -4.35
N GLY A 146 2.13 -2.31 -3.21
CA GLY A 146 3.36 -2.30 -2.44
C GLY A 146 3.20 -1.46 -1.17
N PHE A 147 4.30 -1.22 -0.48
CA PHE A 147 4.34 -0.49 0.78
C PHE A 147 5.31 0.68 0.72
N PHE A 148 5.09 1.66 1.59
CA PHE A 148 6.04 2.72 1.90
C PHE A 148 5.95 3.06 3.38
N GLY A 149 6.99 3.64 3.95
CA GLY A 149 6.99 4.00 5.37
C GLY A 149 8.38 4.11 5.93
N THR A 150 8.52 3.72 7.20
CA THR A 150 9.79 3.71 7.91
C THR A 150 9.98 2.48 8.77
N ASP A 151 11.21 2.00 8.87
CA ASP A 151 11.55 0.79 9.61
C ASP A 151 12.88 0.87 10.39
N GLY A 152 13.06 -0.09 11.29
CA GLY A 152 14.28 -0.31 12.06
C GLY A 152 14.32 -1.73 12.58
N GLU A 153 14.42 -1.90 13.90
CA GLU A 153 14.26 -3.22 14.53
C GLU A 153 12.82 -3.75 14.44
N GLU A 154 11.86 -2.87 14.15
CA GLU A 154 10.44 -3.15 13.91
C GLU A 154 9.90 -2.13 12.90
N LEU A 155 8.64 -2.24 12.48
CA LEU A 155 8.00 -1.20 11.68
C LEU A 155 7.65 0.01 12.53
N ASP A 156 8.27 1.15 12.21
CA ASP A 156 7.95 2.43 12.82
C ASP A 156 6.71 3.04 12.14
N SER A 157 6.60 2.93 10.82
CA SER A 157 5.41 3.32 10.07
C SER A 157 5.16 2.51 8.78
N VAL A 158 3.91 2.50 8.33
CA VAL A 158 3.47 1.82 7.11
C VAL A 158 2.34 2.59 6.43
N GLY A 159 2.43 2.70 5.11
CA GLY A 159 1.36 3.02 4.18
C GLY A 159 1.35 2.01 3.04
N VAL A 160 0.24 1.95 2.31
CA VAL A 160 0.07 1.10 1.12
C VAL A 160 0.06 1.95 -0.14
N ILE A 161 0.69 1.44 -1.18
CA ILE A 161 0.60 1.96 -2.53
C ILE A 161 -0.56 1.21 -3.18
N TRP A 162 -1.70 1.85 -3.35
CA TRP A 162 -2.81 1.29 -4.13
C TRP A 162 -2.47 1.34 -5.61
N THR A 163 -2.76 0.28 -6.34
CA THR A 163 -2.58 0.23 -7.80
C THR A 163 -3.77 -0.40 -8.49
N SER A 164 -4.06 0.04 -9.70
CA SER A 164 -5.13 -0.52 -10.54
C SER A 164 -4.86 -2.00 -10.80
N ILE A 165 -5.90 -2.81 -10.65
CA ILE A 165 -5.90 -4.25 -10.93
C ILE A 165 -5.69 -4.50 -12.43
N THR A 166 -6.18 -3.61 -13.28
CA THR A 166 -5.97 -3.67 -14.73
C THR A 166 -4.87 -2.70 -15.16
N PRO A 167 -4.11 -3.02 -16.23
CA PRO A 167 -3.17 -2.07 -16.80
C PRO A 167 -3.89 -0.77 -17.19
N VAL A 168 -3.32 0.36 -16.80
CA VAL A 168 -3.77 1.66 -17.32
C VAL A 168 -3.07 1.88 -18.66
N PRO A 169 -3.81 2.20 -19.74
CA PRO A 169 -3.18 2.54 -21.01
C PRO A 169 -2.22 3.70 -20.80
N THR A 170 -0.95 3.54 -21.17
CA THR A 170 -0.06 4.70 -21.24
C THR A 170 -0.70 5.70 -22.21
N PRO A 171 -0.87 6.98 -21.84
CA PRO A 171 -1.25 7.98 -22.82
C PRO A 171 -0.22 7.87 -23.95
N TRP A 172 -0.69 7.68 -25.18
CA TRP A 172 0.17 7.63 -26.37
C TRP A 172 1.17 8.77 -26.28
N PRO A 173 2.47 8.58 -26.58
CA PRO A 173 3.37 9.71 -26.71
C PRO A 173 2.76 10.62 -27.76
N THR A 174 2.25 11.77 -27.34
CA THR A 174 1.89 12.82 -28.28
C THR A 174 3.14 13.07 -29.10
N PRO A 175 3.10 12.93 -30.43
CA PRO A 175 4.25 13.25 -31.26
C PRO A 175 4.69 14.65 -30.86
N VAL A 176 5.93 14.78 -30.40
CA VAL A 176 6.53 16.09 -30.19
C VAL A 176 6.61 16.70 -31.59
N THR A 177 5.65 17.55 -31.94
CA THR A 177 5.74 18.36 -33.14
C THR A 177 6.81 19.39 -32.86
N THR A 178 8.06 19.05 -33.16
CA THR A 178 9.13 20.03 -33.25
C THR A 178 8.65 21.12 -34.21
N PRO A 179 8.57 22.40 -33.79
CA PRO A 179 8.30 23.46 -34.74
C PRO A 179 9.46 23.46 -35.75
N VAL A 180 9.14 23.25 -37.02
CA VAL A 180 10.10 23.52 -38.10
C VAL A 180 10.27 25.04 -38.14
N ALA A 181 11.53 25.47 -38.15
CA ALA A 181 11.97 26.87 -38.12
C ALA A 181 11.41 27.71 -39.27
#